data_AF-X1QX21-F1
#
_entry.id   AF-X1QX21-F1
#
_cell.length_a   1.000
_cell.length_b   1.000
_cell.length_c   1.000
_cell.angle_alpha   90.00
_cell.angle_beta   90.00
_cell.angle_gamma   90.00
#
_symmetry.space_group_name_H-M   'P 1'
#
loop_
_entity.id
_entity.type
_entity.pdbx_description
1 polymer ?
#
loop_
_entity_poly.entity_id
_entity_poly.type
_entity_poly.pdbx_seq_one_letter_code
_entity_poly.pdbx_strand_id
1 'polypeptide(L)'
;RGGVGVDNIDVNYAELKGIKVRNTPKASSSAVAELALGHMFCLARFIGIANVTMREGKWNKKQYKGIELSGKTLGLIGFGRIGRELAKKAKVLG
;
A
#
# COMPACT_ATOMS: atom_id res chain seq x y z
N ARG A 1 2.65 19.60 9.79
CA ARG A 1 3.39 18.61 8.97
C ARG A 1 2.52 18.19 7.78
N GLY A 2 3.07 18.20 6.57
CA GLY A 2 2.41 17.65 5.36
C GLY A 2 2.49 16.13 5.28
N GLY A 3 2.05 15.43 6.33
CA GLY A 3 2.04 13.97 6.41
C GLY A 3 1.19 13.48 7.59
N VAL A 4 1.00 12.16 7.70
CA VAL A 4 0.14 11.55 8.74
C VAL A 4 0.84 11.49 10.10
N GLY A 5 2.05 10.92 10.15
CA GLY A 5 2.80 10.83 11.41
C GLY A 5 3.17 12.20 11.96
N VAL A 6 3.60 12.28 13.21
CA VAL A 6 4.20 13.50 13.80
C VAL A 6 5.49 13.17 14.57
N ASP A 7 6.06 12.00 14.29
CA ASP A 7 7.18 11.38 15.03
C ASP A 7 8.46 12.21 15.06
N ASN A 8 8.59 13.13 14.11
CA ASN A 8 9.71 14.06 13.99
C ASN A 8 9.47 15.42 14.68
N ILE A 9 8.38 15.56 15.44
CA ILE A 9 7.99 16.77 16.15
C ILE A 9 7.80 16.39 17.63
N ASP A 10 8.45 17.10 18.54
CA ASP A 10 8.13 17.01 19.96
C ASP A 10 6.79 17.71 20.23
N VAL A 11 5.71 16.94 20.14
CA VAL A 11 4.34 17.43 20.31
C VAL A 11 4.11 17.92 21.73
N ASN A 12 4.67 17.23 22.73
CA ASN A 12 4.49 17.57 24.13
C ASN A 12 5.14 18.92 24.46
N TYR A 13 6.38 19.13 24.00
CA TYR A 13 7.06 20.41 24.18
C TYR A 13 6.33 21.55 23.46
N ALA A 14 5.85 21.32 22.24
CA ALA A 14 5.08 22.31 21.50
C ALA A 14 3.80 22.69 22.26
N GLU A 15 3.06 21.72 22.81
CA GLU A 15 1.85 21.95 23.59
C GLU A 15 2.11 22.75 24.88
N LEU A 16 3.19 22.42 25.62
CA LEU A 16 3.63 23.19 26.80
C LEU A 16 3.96 24.65 26.48
N LYS A 17 4.36 24.95 25.25
CA LYS A 17 4.64 26.30 24.75
C LYS A 17 3.42 26.96 24.09
N GLY A 18 2.24 26.33 24.13
CA GLY A 18 1.02 26.85 23.50
C GLY A 18 1.04 26.78 21.96
N ILE A 19 1.95 26.00 21.37
CA ILE A 19 2.12 25.85 19.93
C ILE A 19 1.30 24.64 19.45
N LYS A 20 0.29 24.89 18.61
CA LYS A 20 -0.56 23.81 18.06
C LYS A 20 0.16 23.07 16.92
N VAL A 21 0.34 21.76 17.09
CA VAL A 21 0.83 20.87 16.03
C VAL A 21 -0.36 20.33 15.23
N ARG A 22 -0.25 20.35 13.89
CA ARG A 22 -1.24 19.79 12.97
C ARG A 22 -0.60 18.88 11.93
N ASN A 23 -1.33 17.84 11.52
CA ASN A 23 -0.95 16.88 10.50
C ASN A 23 -2.02 16.77 9.41
N THR A 24 -1.79 15.93 8.39
CA THR A 24 -2.73 15.68 7.29
C THR A 24 -3.20 14.22 7.30
N PRO A 25 -4.01 13.80 8.30
CA PRO A 25 -4.29 12.39 8.58
C PRO A 25 -5.05 11.66 7.46
N LYS A 26 -5.64 12.41 6.52
CA LYS A 26 -6.44 11.89 5.43
C LYS A 26 -5.70 11.82 4.09
N ALA A 27 -4.55 12.48 3.96
CA ALA A 27 -3.95 12.77 2.66
C ALA A 27 -3.45 11.52 1.91
N SER A 28 -2.97 10.50 2.63
CA SER A 28 -2.34 9.32 2.02
C SER A 28 -3.28 8.12 1.82
N SER A 29 -4.55 8.20 2.23
CA SER A 29 -5.42 7.01 2.27
C SER A 29 -5.59 6.31 0.92
N SER A 30 -5.85 7.06 -0.17
CA SER A 30 -6.00 6.48 -1.52
C SER A 30 -4.67 5.97 -2.08
N ALA A 31 -3.59 6.73 -1.91
CA ALA A 31 -2.27 6.35 -2.42
C ALA A 31 -1.77 5.04 -1.78
N VAL A 32 -1.95 4.87 -0.47
CA VAL A 32 -1.59 3.61 0.21
C VAL A 32 -2.47 2.45 -0.26
N ALA A 33 -3.76 2.67 -0.48
CA ALA A 33 -4.65 1.64 -1.01
C ALA A 33 -4.25 1.20 -2.43
N GLU A 34 -3.90 2.14 -3.32
CA GLU A 34 -3.39 1.84 -4.66
C GLU A 34 -2.08 1.07 -4.62
N LEU A 35 -1.15 1.49 -3.77
CA LEU A 35 0.13 0.80 -3.59
C LEU A 35 -0.06 -0.63 -3.08
N ALA A 36 -0.92 -0.84 -2.08
CA ALA A 36 -1.22 -2.16 -1.55
C ALA A 36 -1.79 -3.07 -2.65
N LEU A 37 -2.74 -2.57 -3.45
CA LEU A 37 -3.29 -3.32 -4.57
C LEU A 37 -2.24 -3.62 -5.65
N GLY A 38 -1.35 -2.67 -5.96
CA GLY A 38 -0.22 -2.89 -6.85
C GLY A 38 0.72 -4.00 -6.35
N HIS A 39 1.02 -4.02 -5.06
CA HIS A 39 1.81 -5.09 -4.45
C HIS A 39 1.13 -6.46 -4.54
N MET A 40 -0.19 -6.53 -4.38
CA MET A 40 -0.94 -7.78 -4.58
C MET A 40 -0.73 -8.32 -6.00
N PHE A 41 -0.80 -7.48 -7.04
CA PHE A 41 -0.50 -7.89 -8.42
C PHE A 41 0.96 -8.30 -8.60
N CYS A 42 1.90 -7.54 -8.03
CA CYS A 42 3.32 -7.84 -8.11
C CYS A 42 3.63 -9.24 -7.55
N LEU A 43 3.01 -9.61 -6.42
CA LEU A 43 3.16 -10.93 -5.82
C LEU A 43 2.45 -12.01 -6.62
N ALA A 44 1.19 -11.80 -6.99
CA ALA A 44 0.40 -12.77 -7.73
C ALA A 44 1.00 -13.13 -9.10
N ARG A 45 1.75 -12.20 -9.71
CA ARG A 45 2.30 -12.32 -11.06
C ARG A 45 3.83 -12.32 -11.12
N PHE A 46 4.51 -12.43 -9.99
CA PHE A 46 5.98 -12.48 -9.89
C PHE A 46 6.69 -11.29 -10.55
N ILE A 47 6.04 -10.12 -10.64
CA ILE A 47 6.55 -8.96 -11.43
C ILE A 47 7.93 -8.53 -10.92
N GLY A 48 8.13 -8.50 -9.60
CA GLY A 48 9.40 -8.09 -8.99
C GLY A 48 10.57 -8.98 -9.42
N ILE A 49 10.48 -10.29 -9.14
CA ILE A 49 11.56 -11.25 -9.45
C ILE A 49 11.74 -11.47 -10.95
N ALA A 50 10.64 -11.46 -11.72
CA ALA A 50 10.71 -11.55 -13.17
C ALA A 50 11.48 -10.35 -13.75
N ASN A 51 11.22 -9.13 -13.28
CA ASN A 51 11.99 -7.95 -13.71
C ASN A 51 13.49 -8.06 -13.40
N VAL A 52 13.85 -8.57 -12.22
CA VAL A 52 15.27 -8.75 -11.85
C VAL A 52 15.95 -9.79 -12.73
N THR A 53 15.40 -11.00 -12.81
CA THR A 53 16.00 -12.12 -13.55
C THR A 53 16.04 -11.88 -15.06
N MET A 54 15.06 -11.15 -15.61
CA MET A 54 15.09 -10.71 -17.00
C MET A 54 16.28 -9.81 -17.32
N ARG A 55 16.65 -8.89 -16.42
CA ARG A 55 17.84 -8.01 -16.58
C ARG A 55 19.15 -8.79 -16.48
N GLU A 56 19.11 -9.99 -15.88
CA GLU A 56 20.22 -10.93 -15.83
C GLU A 56 20.26 -11.88 -17.05
N GLY A 57 19.38 -11.68 -18.05
CA GLY A 57 19.30 -12.53 -19.24
C GLY A 57 18.58 -13.87 -19.03
N LYS A 58 17.94 -14.09 -17.87
CA LYS A 58 17.23 -15.34 -17.56
C LYS A 58 15.78 -15.27 -18.03
N TRP A 59 15.39 -16.17 -18.93
CA TRP A 59 14.00 -16.29 -19.42
C TRP A 59 13.20 -17.37 -18.68
N ASN A 60 12.82 -17.08 -17.44
CA ASN A 60 12.21 -18.05 -16.51
C ASN A 60 10.68 -18.22 -16.67
N LYS A 61 10.14 -18.14 -17.90
CA LYS A 61 8.69 -18.16 -18.17
C LYS A 61 7.94 -19.33 -17.50
N LYS A 62 8.53 -20.53 -17.50
CA LYS A 62 7.92 -21.73 -16.92
C LYS A 62 7.90 -21.72 -15.38
N GLN A 63 8.79 -20.98 -14.74
CA GLN A 63 8.91 -20.91 -13.28
C GLN A 63 7.88 -19.94 -12.68
N TYR A 64 7.49 -18.89 -13.42
CA TYR A 64 6.58 -17.85 -12.94
C TYR A 64 5.12 -18.13 -13.30
N LYS A 65 4.56 -19.17 -12.69
CA LYS A 65 3.13 -19.50 -12.82
C LYS A 65 2.30 -18.71 -11.79
N GLY A 66 1.88 -17.52 -12.20
CA GLY A 66 1.06 -16.63 -11.38
C GLY A 66 -0.38 -17.08 -11.18
N ILE A 67 -1.10 -16.34 -10.35
CA ILE A 67 -2.55 -16.47 -10.15
C ILE A 67 -3.28 -15.18 -10.55
N GLU A 68 -4.57 -15.32 -10.82
CA GLU A 68 -5.46 -14.18 -10.98
C GLU A 68 -6.06 -13.80 -9.62
N LEU A 69 -6.15 -12.49 -9.36
CA LEU A 69 -6.78 -11.95 -8.16
C LEU A 69 -8.31 -11.96 -8.27
N SER A 70 -8.85 -11.92 -9.49
CA SER A 70 -10.30 -11.97 -9.71
C SER A 70 -10.89 -13.28 -9.19
N GLY A 71 -12.08 -13.20 -8.60
CA GLY A 71 -12.80 -14.29 -7.97
C GLY A 71 -12.18 -14.79 -6.66
N LYS A 72 -11.15 -14.12 -6.13
CA LYS A 72 -10.54 -14.47 -4.84
C LYS A 72 -11.12 -13.62 -3.72
N THR A 73 -11.19 -14.21 -2.52
CA THR A 73 -11.57 -13.49 -1.32
C THR A 73 -10.38 -12.70 -0.76
N LEU A 74 -10.52 -11.37 -0.71
CA LEU A 74 -9.55 -10.49 -0.06
C LEU A 74 -9.89 -10.32 1.43
N GLY A 75 -9.01 -10.83 2.30
CA GLY A 75 -9.08 -10.58 3.75
C GLY A 75 -8.43 -9.24 4.12
N LEU A 76 -9.15 -8.40 4.87
CA LEU A 76 -8.65 -7.12 5.37
C LEU A 76 -8.62 -7.14 6.90
N ILE A 77 -7.42 -7.11 7.49
CA ILE A 77 -7.23 -7.00 8.93
C ILE A 77 -7.09 -5.52 9.29
N GLY A 78 -8.16 -4.95 9.82
CA GLY A 78 -8.30 -3.51 10.08
C GLY A 78 -9.09 -2.79 8.97
N PHE A 79 -10.29 -2.33 9.30
CA PHE A 79 -11.22 -1.69 8.37
C PHE A 79 -11.33 -0.17 8.54
N GLY A 80 -10.17 0.46 8.70
CA GLY A 80 -10.03 1.91 8.81
C GLY A 80 -10.22 2.64 7.47
N ARG A 81 -9.67 3.85 7.36
CA ARG A 81 -9.77 4.66 6.12
C ARG A 81 -9.14 3.97 4.92
N ILE A 82 -7.91 3.46 5.10
CA ILE A 82 -7.15 2.78 4.03
C ILE A 82 -7.82 1.45 3.65
N GLY A 83 -8.20 0.63 4.64
CA GLY A 83 -8.88 -0.65 4.39
C GLY A 83 -10.16 -0.48 3.58
N ARG A 84 -10.96 0.55 3.85
CA ARG A 84 -12.17 0.88 3.07
C ARG A 84 -11.87 1.32 1.64
N GLU A 85 -10.85 2.17 1.44
CA GLU A 85 -10.43 2.58 0.09
C GLU A 85 -9.90 1.39 -0.72
N LEU A 86 -9.10 0.51 -0.09
CA LEU A 86 -8.62 -0.71 -0.71
C LEU A 86 -9.78 -1.64 -1.07
N ALA A 87 -10.74 -1.86 -0.17
CA ALA A 87 -11.92 -2.66 -0.44
C ALA A 87 -12.71 -2.13 -1.64
N LYS A 88 -12.92 -0.82 -1.71
CA LYS A 88 -13.62 -0.18 -2.83
C LYS A 88 -12.92 -0.43 -4.16
N LYS A 89 -11.60 -0.27 -4.22
CA LYS A 89 -10.79 -0.49 -5.44
C LYS A 89 -10.74 -1.97 -5.82
N ALA A 90 -10.49 -2.85 -4.86
CA ALA A 90 -10.40 -4.28 -5.08
C ALA A 90 -11.73 -4.90 -5.53
N LYS A 91 -12.87 -4.40 -5.04
CA LYS A 91 -14.21 -4.87 -5.44
C LYS A 91 -14.47 -4.76 -6.95
N VAL A 92 -13.83 -3.81 -7.64
CA VAL A 92 -14.00 -3.64 -9.09
C VAL A 92 -13.27 -4.73 -9.90
N LEU A 93 -12.31 -5.43 -9.28
CA LEU A 93 -11.55 -6.51 -9.94
C LEU A 93 -12.29 -7.84 -10.04
N GLY A 94 -13.50 -7.93 -9.45
CA GLY A 94 -14.28 -9.17 -9.35
C GLY A 94 -13.94 -9.91 -8.09
#